data_AF-A0A7C4CYG0-F1
#
_entry.id   AF-A0A7C4CYG0-F1
#
_cell.length_a   1.000
_cell.length_b   1.000
_cell.length_c   1.000
_cell.angle_alpha   90.00
_cell.angle_beta   90.00
_cell.angle_gamma   90.00
#
_symmetry.space_group_name_H-M   'P 1'
#
loop_
_entity.id
_entity.type
_entity.pdbx_description
1 polymer ?
#
loop_
_entity_poly.entity_id
_entity_poly.type
_entity_poly.pdbx_seq_one_letter_code
_entity_poly.pdbx_strand_id
1 'polypeptide(L)'
;MRTLKTILRNPGAALGLLGVLTFVVIGVTAPFISPFDPNKQNLRAIFRPPSRLHPFGTDQFGRDILSRVFFGARTSLIVAASAIALAMLLGTLTGVSVGYRGGWADEIVMRGVDVLLTFPDIFLAIIVTAVIPPGLGTTILAI
;
A
#
# COMPACT_ATOMS: atom_id res chain seq x y z
N MET A 1 -24.34 11.76 -8.39
CA MET A 1 -24.45 12.90 -7.43
C MET A 1 -25.13 12.54 -6.10
N ARG A 2 -26.03 11.55 -6.01
CA ARG A 2 -26.64 11.15 -4.71
C ARG A 2 -25.63 10.56 -3.72
N THR A 3 -24.67 9.76 -4.19
CA THR A 3 -23.64 9.11 -3.37
C THR A 3 -22.70 10.11 -2.66
N LEU A 4 -22.27 11.17 -3.35
CA LEU A 4 -21.37 12.18 -2.76
C LEU A 4 -22.03 12.98 -1.62
N LYS A 5 -23.33 13.29 -1.76
CA LYS A 5 -24.12 13.93 -0.70
C LYS A 5 -24.35 12.99 0.49
N THR A 6 -24.44 11.68 0.26
CA THR A 6 -24.56 10.68 1.35
C THR A 6 -23.26 10.55 2.14
N ILE A 7 -22.10 10.57 1.47
CA ILE A 7 -20.78 10.52 2.12
C ILE A 7 -20.55 11.78 2.98
N LEU A 8 -20.87 12.96 2.45
CA LEU A 8 -20.70 14.23 3.19
C LEU A 8 -21.68 14.39 4.37
N ARG A 9 -22.76 13.59 4.43
CA ARG A 9 -23.65 13.56 5.60
C ARG A 9 -23.14 12.66 6.73
N ASN A 10 -22.22 11.74 6.46
CA ASN A 10 -21.63 10.88 7.47
C ASN A 10 -20.21 11.39 7.81
N PRO A 11 -19.98 11.91 9.04
CA PRO A 11 -18.69 12.49 9.40
C PRO A 11 -17.55 11.48 9.31
N GLY A 12 -17.79 10.20 9.60
CA GLY A 12 -16.78 9.15 9.47
C GLY A 12 -16.38 8.88 8.02
N ALA A 13 -17.35 8.80 7.12
CA ALA A 13 -17.08 8.60 5.70
C ALA A 13 -16.39 9.81 5.06
N ALA A 14 -16.76 11.04 5.48
CA ALA A 14 -16.13 12.26 5.03
C ALA A 14 -14.67 12.37 5.51
N LEU A 15 -14.39 12.05 6.77
CA LEU A 15 -13.02 12.04 7.31
C LEU A 15 -12.14 10.99 6.61
N GLY A 16 -12.67 9.79 6.37
CA GLY A 16 -11.96 8.75 5.62
C GLY A 16 -11.63 9.20 4.19
N LEU A 17 -12.60 9.77 3.49
CA LEU A 17 -12.40 10.29 2.13
C LEU A 17 -11.35 11.42 2.10
N LEU A 18 -11.40 12.34 3.06
CA LEU A 18 -10.43 13.42 3.19
C LEU A 18 -9.02 12.88 3.41
N GLY A 19 -8.86 11.86 4.27
CA GLY A 19 -7.58 11.21 4.52
C GLY A 19 -7.01 10.58 3.25
N VAL A 20 -7.80 9.78 2.54
CA VAL A 20 -7.39 9.15 1.28
C VAL A 20 -7.00 10.20 0.24
N LEU A 21 -7.82 11.24 0.05
CA LEU A 21 -7.51 12.32 -0.89
C LEU A 21 -6.21 13.03 -0.55
N THR A 22 -5.94 13.25 0.74
CA THR A 22 -4.69 13.88 1.19
C THR A 22 -3.48 13.02 0.79
N PHE A 23 -3.50 11.71 1.03
CA PHE A 23 -2.43 10.82 0.61
C PHE A 23 -2.28 10.76 -0.91
N VAL A 24 -3.39 10.73 -1.65
CA VAL A 24 -3.38 10.75 -3.12
C VAL A 24 -2.71 12.02 -3.64
N VAL A 25 -3.10 13.19 -3.13
CA VAL A 25 -2.50 14.47 -3.52
C VAL A 25 -1.01 14.49 -3.21
N ILE A 26 -0.61 14.10 -2.00
CA ILE A 26 0.81 14.04 -1.60
C ILE A 26 1.58 13.08 -2.51
N GLY A 27 1.08 11.86 -2.74
CA GLY A 27 1.76 10.85 -3.55
C GLY A 27 1.91 11.25 -5.02
N VAL A 28 0.88 11.86 -5.61
CA VAL A 28 0.92 12.32 -7.02
C VAL A 28 1.86 13.52 -7.16
N THR A 29 1.81 14.45 -6.21
CA THR A 29 2.63 15.67 -6.25
C THR A 29 4.04 15.49 -5.69
N ALA A 30 4.36 14.34 -5.10
CA ALA A 30 5.65 14.03 -4.47
C ALA A 30 6.88 14.46 -5.30
N PRO A 31 6.97 14.22 -6.63
CA PRO A 31 8.12 14.65 -7.43
C PRO A 31 8.33 16.16 -7.47
N PHE A 32 7.28 16.96 -7.25
CA PHE A 32 7.31 18.41 -7.31
C PHE A 32 7.47 19.07 -5.94
N ILE A 33 6.94 18.44 -4.88
CA ILE A 33 6.96 18.99 -3.52
C ILE A 33 8.15 18.49 -2.68
N SER A 34 8.84 17.44 -3.12
CA SER A 34 9.97 16.85 -2.40
C SER A 34 11.19 17.77 -2.43
N PRO A 35 11.75 18.18 -1.27
CA PRO A 35 12.92 19.06 -1.23
C PRO A 35 14.18 18.42 -1.83
N PHE A 36 14.32 17.10 -1.70
CA PHE A 36 15.46 16.35 -2.20
C PHE A 36 15.03 15.09 -2.94
N ASP A 37 15.98 14.50 -3.66
CA ASP A 37 15.86 13.14 -4.17
C ASP A 37 15.77 12.16 -2.98
N PRO A 38 14.72 11.32 -2.91
CA PRO A 38 14.48 10.41 -1.78
C PRO A 38 15.55 9.33 -1.62
N ASN A 39 16.32 9.03 -2.66
CA ASN A 39 17.33 7.98 -2.67
C ASN A 39 18.76 8.53 -2.59
N LYS A 40 18.94 9.85 -2.78
CA LYS A 40 20.25 10.48 -2.73
C LYS A 40 20.83 10.42 -1.32
N GLN A 41 21.93 9.70 -1.17
CA GLN A 41 22.64 9.55 0.09
C GLN A 41 23.59 10.72 0.33
N ASN A 42 23.72 11.12 1.60
CA ASN A 42 24.68 12.12 2.03
C ASN A 42 25.32 11.69 3.35
N LEU A 43 26.51 11.08 3.26
CA LEU A 43 27.23 10.55 4.43
C LEU A 43 27.59 11.64 5.47
N ARG A 44 27.63 12.92 5.08
CA ARG A 44 27.89 14.04 6.01
C ARG A 44 26.66 14.47 6.81
N ALA A 45 25.50 13.96 6.43
CA ALA A 45 24.21 14.29 7.00
C ALA A 45 23.54 13.06 7.62
N ILE A 46 24.29 12.06 8.10
CA ILE A 46 23.71 10.89 8.79
C ILE A 46 23.12 11.30 10.15
N PHE A 47 21.92 10.78 10.47
CA PHE A 47 21.21 11.00 11.75
C PHE A 47 21.14 12.46 12.21
N ARG A 48 20.91 13.38 11.27
CA ARG A 48 20.74 14.81 11.60
C ARG A 48 19.32 15.01 12.16
N PRO A 49 19.17 15.80 13.23
CA PRO A 49 17.86 16.17 13.75
C PRO A 49 17.08 17.06 12.76
N PRO A 50 15.76 17.25 12.97
CA PRO A 50 14.96 18.22 12.25
C PRO A 50 15.62 19.60 12.12
N SER A 51 15.63 20.15 10.91
CA SER A 51 16.20 21.45 10.60
C SER A 51 15.43 22.12 9.47
N ARG A 52 15.69 23.42 9.21
CA ARG A 52 15.05 24.11 8.07
C ARG A 52 15.36 23.46 6.72
N LEU A 53 16.55 22.86 6.60
CA LEU A 53 16.96 22.15 5.39
C LEU A 53 16.34 20.75 5.33
N HIS A 54 16.33 20.02 6.45
CA HIS A 54 15.73 18.69 6.58
C HIS A 54 14.60 18.74 7.61
N PRO A 55 13.37 19.09 7.24
CA PRO A 55 12.29 19.33 8.21
C PRO A 55 12.00 18.15 9.13
N PHE A 56 12.16 16.92 8.63
CA PHE A 56 11.99 15.69 9.41
C PHE A 56 13.32 15.03 9.80
N GLY A 57 14.44 15.70 9.55
CA GLY A 57 15.79 15.15 9.74
C GLY A 57 16.17 14.17 8.64
N THR A 58 17.21 13.39 8.91
CA THR A 58 17.79 12.44 7.97
C THR A 58 17.94 11.04 8.58
N ASP A 59 17.94 10.02 7.71
CA ASP A 59 18.09 8.63 8.14
C ASP A 59 19.56 8.19 8.29
N GLN A 60 19.76 6.89 8.55
CA GLN A 60 21.07 6.26 8.72
C GLN A 60 21.99 6.34 7.49
N PHE A 61 21.44 6.66 6.31
CA PHE A 61 22.19 6.88 5.07
C PHE A 61 22.27 8.37 4.69
N GLY A 62 21.82 9.25 5.59
CA GLY A 62 21.76 10.69 5.38
C GLY A 62 20.75 11.12 4.31
N ARG A 63 19.72 10.29 4.05
CA ARG A 63 18.63 10.64 3.13
C ARG A 63 17.60 11.48 3.86
N ASP A 64 16.99 12.43 3.16
CA ASP A 64 15.96 13.30 3.71
C ASP A 64 14.67 12.53 4.02
N ILE A 65 14.24 12.53 5.28
CA ILE A 65 13.09 11.73 5.72
C ILE A 65 11.77 12.26 5.13
N LEU A 66 11.61 13.58 5.00
CA LEU A 66 10.38 14.18 4.44
C LEU A 66 10.17 13.75 2.99
N SER A 67 11.23 13.83 2.18
CA SER A 67 11.27 13.37 0.79
C SER A 67 10.89 11.89 0.70
N ARG A 68 11.44 11.06 1.60
CA ARG A 68 11.12 9.62 1.68
C ARG A 68 9.67 9.35 2.11
N VAL A 69 9.08 10.19 2.95
CA VAL A 69 7.66 10.07 3.34
C VAL A 69 6.74 10.37 2.15
N PHE A 70 7.01 11.44 1.38
CA PHE A 70 6.19 11.77 0.21
C PHE A 70 6.28 10.71 -0.89
N PHE A 71 7.48 10.25 -1.20
CA PHE A 71 7.66 9.14 -2.14
C PHE A 71 7.14 7.82 -1.58
N GLY A 72 7.22 7.62 -0.26
CA GLY A 72 6.61 6.50 0.45
C GLY A 72 5.10 6.45 0.22
N ALA A 73 4.40 7.57 0.42
CA ALA A 73 2.97 7.70 0.12
C ALA A 73 2.65 7.33 -1.34
N ARG A 74 3.45 7.80 -2.30
CA ARG A 74 3.32 7.43 -3.72
C ARG A 74 3.46 5.92 -3.93
N THR A 75 4.51 5.31 -3.39
CA THR A 75 4.74 3.87 -3.53
C THR A 75 3.65 3.03 -2.86
N SER A 76 3.20 3.43 -1.66
CA SER A 76 2.13 2.73 -0.94
C SER A 76 0.82 2.77 -1.71
N LEU A 77 0.47 3.89 -2.35
CA LEU A 77 -0.73 3.99 -3.18
C LEU A 77 -0.65 3.07 -4.40
N ILE A 78 0.51 3.02 -5.08
CA ILE A 78 0.71 2.13 -6.23
C ILE A 78 0.57 0.67 -5.80
N VAL A 79 1.23 0.28 -4.71
CA VAL A 79 1.19 -1.09 -4.20
C VAL A 79 -0.24 -1.46 -3.82
N ALA A 80 -0.90 -0.66 -2.98
CA ALA A 80 -2.25 -0.95 -2.51
C ALA A 80 -3.26 -1.01 -3.65
N ALA A 81 -3.24 -0.04 -4.56
CA ALA A 81 -4.17 -0.02 -5.69
C ALA A 81 -3.96 -1.23 -6.63
N SER A 82 -2.71 -1.60 -6.90
CA SER A 82 -2.39 -2.71 -7.80
C SER A 82 -2.75 -4.06 -7.18
N ALA A 83 -2.41 -4.26 -5.90
CA ALA A 83 -2.73 -5.47 -5.15
C ALA A 83 -4.25 -5.67 -5.05
N ILE A 84 -4.99 -4.62 -4.67
CA ILE A 84 -6.46 -4.68 -4.59
C ILE A 84 -7.08 -4.98 -5.95
N ALA A 85 -6.60 -4.33 -7.03
CA ALA A 85 -7.13 -4.60 -8.37
C ALA A 85 -6.91 -6.07 -8.78
N LEU A 86 -5.73 -6.63 -8.51
CA LEU A 86 -5.42 -8.03 -8.77
C LEU A 86 -6.24 -8.98 -7.91
N ALA A 87 -6.33 -8.73 -6.60
CA ALA A 87 -7.13 -9.53 -5.68
C ALA A 87 -8.62 -9.49 -6.04
N MET A 88 -9.14 -8.32 -6.41
CA MET A 88 -10.51 -8.19 -6.90
C MET A 88 -10.71 -8.97 -8.20
N LEU A 89 -9.79 -8.87 -9.16
CA LEU A 89 -9.91 -9.58 -10.43
C LEU A 89 -9.91 -11.10 -10.21
N LEU A 90 -8.88 -11.63 -9.57
CA LEU A 90 -8.72 -13.08 -9.36
C LEU A 90 -9.76 -13.63 -8.38
N GLY A 91 -10.02 -12.92 -7.28
CA GLY A 91 -10.99 -13.29 -6.27
C GLY A 91 -12.42 -13.28 -6.82
N THR A 92 -12.80 -12.27 -7.60
CA THR A 92 -14.14 -12.21 -8.20
C THR A 92 -14.30 -13.28 -9.28
N LEU A 93 -13.30 -13.47 -10.16
CA LEU A 93 -13.35 -14.51 -11.18
C LEU A 93 -13.51 -15.90 -10.56
N THR A 94 -12.73 -16.19 -9.51
CA THR A 94 -12.78 -17.48 -8.81
C THR A 94 -14.10 -17.63 -8.06
N GLY A 95 -14.48 -16.62 -7.27
CA GLY A 95 -15.69 -16.64 -6.46
C GLY A 95 -16.97 -16.77 -7.30
N VAL A 96 -17.08 -16.06 -8.43
CA VAL A 96 -18.23 -16.20 -9.34
C VAL A 96 -18.23 -17.57 -10.02
N SER A 97 -17.07 -18.05 -10.48
CA SER A 97 -16.96 -19.34 -11.18
C SER A 97 -17.34 -20.55 -10.31
N VAL A 98 -16.98 -20.48 -9.04
CA VAL A 98 -17.19 -21.55 -8.06
C VAL A 98 -18.56 -21.41 -7.39
N GLY A 99 -18.90 -20.19 -6.95
CA GLY A 99 -20.18 -19.91 -6.30
C GLY A 99 -21.39 -20.10 -7.21
N TYR A 100 -21.26 -19.93 -8.53
CA TYR A 100 -22.35 -20.24 -9.47
C TYR A 100 -22.60 -21.76 -9.62
N ARG A 101 -21.54 -22.59 -9.54
CA ARG A 101 -21.66 -24.05 -9.66
C ARG A 101 -22.10 -24.70 -8.35
N GLY A 102 -21.66 -24.15 -7.21
CA GLY A 102 -21.87 -24.72 -5.89
C GLY A 102 -21.27 -26.12 -5.72
N GLY A 103 -21.66 -26.80 -4.64
CA GLY A 103 -21.28 -28.18 -4.36
C GLY A 103 -19.83 -28.34 -3.90
N TRP A 104 -19.23 -29.49 -4.19
CA TRP A 104 -17.91 -29.88 -3.70
C TRP A 104 -16.76 -28.95 -4.12
N ALA A 105 -16.86 -28.31 -5.29
CA ALA A 105 -15.84 -27.35 -5.75
C ALA A 105 -15.82 -26.08 -4.88
N ASP A 106 -17.00 -25.62 -4.45
CA ASP A 106 -17.14 -24.49 -3.52
C ASP A 106 -16.55 -24.82 -2.16
N GLU A 107 -16.88 -26.00 -1.63
CA GLU A 107 -16.33 -26.49 -0.37
C GLU A 107 -14.79 -26.55 -0.42
N ILE A 108 -14.19 -27.13 -1.47
CA ILE A 108 -12.72 -27.24 -1.58
C ILE A 108 -12.05 -25.87 -1.61
N VAL A 109 -12.59 -24.93 -2.40
CA VAL A 109 -12.01 -23.59 -2.53
C VAL A 109 -12.13 -22.82 -1.23
N MET A 110 -13.29 -22.85 -0.59
CA MET A 110 -13.52 -22.21 0.71
C MET A 110 -12.61 -22.80 1.79
N ARG A 111 -12.38 -24.13 1.81
CA ARG A 111 -11.41 -24.75 2.73
C ARG A 111 -9.98 -24.27 2.50
N GLY A 112 -9.58 -24.09 1.25
CA GLY A 112 -8.29 -23.48 0.92
C GLY A 112 -8.16 -22.06 1.47
N VAL A 113 -9.21 -21.24 1.31
CA VAL A 113 -9.26 -19.89 1.85
C VAL A 113 -9.18 -19.90 3.38
N ASP A 114 -9.94 -20.76 4.06
CA ASP A 114 -9.91 -20.88 5.52
C ASP A 114 -8.51 -21.22 6.04
N VAL A 115 -7.82 -22.14 5.36
CA VAL A 115 -6.42 -22.50 5.70
C VAL A 115 -5.50 -21.30 5.53
N LEU A 116 -5.62 -20.55 4.44
CA LEU A 116 -4.82 -19.34 4.20
C LEU A 116 -5.07 -18.27 5.27
N LEU A 117 -6.33 -18.04 5.64
CA LEU A 117 -6.72 -17.06 6.67
C LEU A 117 -6.30 -17.46 8.09
N THR A 118 -5.98 -18.74 8.31
CA THR A 118 -5.48 -19.23 9.60
C THR A 118 -4.02 -18.84 9.84
N PHE A 119 -3.24 -18.62 8.78
CA PHE A 119 -1.86 -18.14 8.91
C PHE A 119 -1.83 -16.63 9.13
N PRO A 120 -0.97 -16.12 10.04
CA PRO A 120 -0.75 -14.69 10.11
C PRO A 120 -0.13 -14.19 8.81
N ASP A 121 -0.71 -13.11 8.26
CA ASP A 121 -0.35 -12.47 6.99
C ASP A 121 1.17 -12.22 6.83
N ILE A 122 1.83 -11.80 7.92
CA ILE A 122 3.27 -11.54 7.95
C ILE A 122 4.08 -12.78 7.56
N PHE A 123 3.68 -13.98 7.96
CA PHE A 123 4.41 -15.21 7.60
C PHE A 123 4.36 -15.48 6.10
N LEU A 124 3.19 -15.31 5.47
CA LEU A 124 3.03 -15.47 4.03
C LEU A 124 3.91 -14.45 3.27
N ALA A 125 3.90 -13.19 3.70
CA ALA A 125 4.72 -12.14 3.10
C ALA A 125 6.23 -12.45 3.17
N ILE A 126 6.72 -12.95 4.31
CA ILE A 126 8.14 -13.33 4.47
C ILE A 126 8.51 -14.50 3.56
N ILE A 127 7.66 -15.53 3.46
CA ILE A 127 7.92 -16.69 2.60
C ILE A 127 8.01 -16.25 1.13
N VAL A 128 7.07 -15.43 0.66
CA VAL A 128 7.06 -14.95 -0.73
C VAL A 128 8.30 -14.11 -1.03
N THR A 129 8.69 -13.21 -0.13
CA THR A 129 9.87 -12.35 -0.30
C THR A 129 11.21 -13.08 -0.14
N ALA A 130 11.22 -14.26 0.50
CA ALA A 130 12.40 -15.11 0.57
C ALA A 130 12.67 -15.86 -0.75
N VAL A 131 11.62 -16.19 -1.50
CA VAL A 131 11.71 -16.95 -2.76
C VAL A 131 11.83 -16.02 -3.97
N ILE A 132 11.13 -14.88 -3.95
CA ILE A 132 11.09 -13.92 -5.06
C ILE A 132 12.00 -12.73 -4.73
N PRO A 133 12.88 -12.29 -5.65
CA PRO A 133 13.73 -11.13 -5.43
C PRO A 133 12.96 -9.88 -4.93
N PRO A 134 13.56 -9.06 -4.07
CA PRO A 134 12.89 -7.89 -3.52
C PRO A 134 12.59 -6.86 -4.62
N GLY A 135 11.36 -6.34 -4.62
CA GLY A 135 10.92 -5.34 -5.57
C GLY A 135 9.43 -5.00 -5.43
N LEU A 136 9.00 -3.92 -6.08
CA LEU A 136 7.61 -3.46 -6.04
C LEU A 136 6.62 -4.54 -6.50
N GLY A 137 6.96 -5.29 -7.57
CA GLY A 137 6.12 -6.37 -8.07
C GLY A 137 5.95 -7.51 -7.06
N THR A 138 7.05 -7.90 -6.40
CA THR A 138 7.02 -8.91 -5.34
C THR A 138 6.17 -8.46 -4.16
N THR A 139 6.25 -7.19 -3.76
CA THR A 139 5.40 -6.63 -2.71
C THR A 139 3.92 -6.62 -3.10
N ILE A 140 3.60 -6.33 -4.36
CA ILE A 140 2.22 -6.36 -4.88
C ILE A 140 1.66 -7.79 -4.91
N LEU A 141 2.49 -8.80 -5.18
CA LEU A 141 2.06 -10.20 -5.21
C LEU A 141 1.98 -10.83 -3.81
N ALA A 142 2.75 -10.32 -2.85
CA ALA A 142 2.81 -10.84 -1.50
C ALA A 142 1.67 -10.34 -0.59
N ILE A 143 1.06 -9.20 -0.91
CA ILE A 143 -0.03 -8.54 -0.17
C ILE A 143 -1.33 -8.73 -0.95
#